data_AF-A0AAU7U5K8-F1
#
_entry.id   AF-A0AAU7U5K8-F1
#
_cell.length_a   1.000
_cell.length_b   1.000
_cell.length_c   1.000
_cell.angle_alpha   90.00
_cell.angle_beta   90.00
_cell.angle_gamma   90.00
#
_symmetry.space_group_name_H-M   'P 1'
#
loop_
_entity.id
_entity.type
_entity.pdbx_description
1 polymer ?
#
loop_
_entity_poly.entity_id
_entity_poly.type
_entity_poly.pdbx_seq_one_letter_code
_entity_poly.pdbx_strand_id
1 'polypeptide(L)'
;MDEQILRDAASRQQLAVLVKLRHRVSELRRLLSVHRRVYQGLAAPGFRVFEGDEPEALLQRLFERYEHTLEAVGSVRELLLGSFDLYMTSTSQRTNDTMRVLTVVTVTLGIVAAVAGVLGVNFQGVDVFRLGNRGFHDMLITIGLLVGVVLLIGRWLKWL
;
A
#
# COMPACT_ATOMS: atom_id res chain seq x y z
N MET A 1 20.39 1.89 -9.57
CA MET A 1 20.12 2.73 -8.37
C MET A 1 19.27 3.94 -8.73
N ASP A 2 19.56 4.66 -9.82
CA ASP A 2 18.81 5.85 -10.21
C ASP A 2 17.31 5.62 -10.43
N GLU A 3 16.91 4.50 -11.06
CA GLU A 3 15.48 4.18 -11.25
C GLU A 3 14.70 4.00 -9.94
N GLN A 4 15.33 3.48 -8.88
CA GLN A 4 14.68 3.32 -7.58
C GLN A 4 14.53 4.67 -6.88
N ILE A 5 15.54 5.54 -6.97
CA ILE A 5 15.51 6.90 -6.41
C ILE A 5 14.42 7.72 -7.11
N LEU A 6 14.30 7.60 -8.43
CA LEU A 6 13.25 8.26 -9.22
C LEU A 6 11.85 7.74 -8.86
N ARG A 7 11.69 6.43 -8.64
CA ARG A 7 10.41 5.83 -8.20
C ARG A 7 10.01 6.28 -6.80
N ASP A 8 10.94 6.36 -5.86
CA ASP A 8 10.68 6.83 -4.50
C ASP A 8 10.38 8.33 -4.44
N ALA A 9 11.07 9.13 -5.26
CA ALA A 9 10.79 10.55 -5.40
C ALA A 9 9.39 10.78 -6.01
N ALA A 10 9.05 10.04 -7.06
CA ALA A 10 7.71 10.08 -7.67
C ALA A 10 6.61 9.67 -6.69
N SER A 11 6.84 8.63 -5.89
CA SER A 11 5.89 8.15 -4.87
C SER A 11 5.67 9.21 -3.78
N ARG A 12 6.74 9.83 -3.27
CA ARG A 12 6.66 10.94 -2.31
C ARG A 12 5.93 12.16 -2.88
N GLN A 13 6.16 12.48 -4.15
CA GLN A 13 5.48 13.58 -4.83
C GLN A 13 3.97 13.30 -4.98
N GLN A 14 3.58 12.08 -5.34
CA GLN A 14 2.18 11.67 -5.45
C GLN A 14 1.47 11.74 -4.09
N LEU A 15 2.11 11.30 -3.00
CA LEU A 15 1.59 11.44 -1.65
C LEU A 15 1.37 12.92 -1.27
N ALA A 16 2.34 13.79 -1.58
CA ALA A 16 2.22 15.23 -1.30
C ALA A 16 1.04 15.85 -2.07
N VAL A 17 0.81 15.44 -3.32
CA VAL A 17 -0.34 15.88 -4.12
C VAL A 17 -1.67 15.39 -3.51
N LEU A 18 -1.75 14.12 -3.10
CA LEU A 18 -2.93 13.54 -2.43
C LEU A 18 -3.26 14.29 -1.13
N VAL A 19 -2.26 14.55 -0.29
CA VAL A 19 -2.43 15.30 0.97
C VAL A 19 -2.91 16.72 0.69
N LYS A 20 -2.33 17.41 -0.30
CA LYS A 20 -2.73 18.76 -0.70
C LYS A 20 -4.17 18.80 -1.22
N LEU A 21 -4.58 17.82 -2.03
CA LEU A 21 -5.96 17.69 -2.53
C LEU A 21 -6.93 17.43 -1.37
N ARG A 22 -6.59 16.53 -0.45
CA ARG A 22 -7.39 16.26 0.75
C ARG A 22 -7.63 17.51 1.59
N HIS A 23 -6.59 18.31 1.80
CA HIS A 23 -6.70 19.59 2.51
C HIS A 23 -7.64 20.55 1.79
N ARG A 24 -7.43 20.76 0.48
CA ARG A 24 -8.27 21.68 -0.33
C ARG A 24 -9.74 21.28 -0.34
N VAL A 25 -10.04 19.99 -0.52
CA VAL A 25 -11.42 19.48 -0.52
C VAL A 25 -12.06 19.62 0.87
N SER A 26 -11.29 19.38 1.94
CA SER A 26 -11.78 19.55 3.31
C SER A 26 -12.07 21.01 3.63
N GLU A 27 -11.21 21.92 3.17
CA GLU A 27 -11.40 23.36 3.29
C GLU A 27 -12.63 23.84 2.51
N LEU A 28 -12.77 23.40 1.26
CA LEU A 28 -13.92 23.74 0.41
C LEU A 28 -15.24 23.25 1.02
N ARG A 29 -15.27 22.02 1.57
CA ARG A 29 -16.42 21.50 2.31
C ARG A 29 -16.71 22.34 3.55
N ARG A 30 -15.69 22.73 4.33
CA ARG A 30 -15.86 23.56 5.53
C ARG A 30 -16.50 24.89 5.15
N LEU A 31 -15.97 25.56 4.12
CA LEU A 31 -16.48 26.83 3.62
C LEU A 31 -17.92 26.70 3.11
N LEU A 32 -18.22 25.69 2.31
CA LEU A 32 -19.58 25.43 1.85
C LEU A 32 -20.51 25.20 3.06
N SER A 33 -20.18 24.24 3.92
CA SER A 33 -21.03 23.86 5.07
C SER A 33 -21.44 25.04 5.97
N VAL A 34 -20.57 26.05 6.13
CA VAL A 34 -20.88 27.27 6.89
C VAL A 34 -21.94 28.11 6.18
N HIS A 35 -21.88 28.22 4.85
CA HIS A 35 -22.84 29.00 4.05
C HIS A 35 -24.18 28.29 3.85
N ARG A 36 -24.28 26.99 4.17
CA ARG A 36 -25.53 26.21 4.06
C ARG A 36 -26.72 26.94 4.69
N ARG A 37 -26.53 27.51 5.90
CA ARG A 37 -27.60 28.21 6.62
C ARG A 37 -28.06 29.47 5.90
N VAL A 38 -27.17 30.15 5.18
CA VAL A 38 -27.49 31.34 4.39
C VAL A 38 -28.34 30.94 3.19
N TYR A 39 -27.91 29.94 2.42
CA TYR A 39 -28.70 29.45 1.28
C TYR A 39 -30.03 28.83 1.70
N GLN A 40 -30.07 28.14 2.84
CA GLN A 40 -31.30 27.61 3.41
C GLN A 40 -32.26 28.73 3.84
N GLY A 41 -31.74 29.82 4.43
CA GLY A 41 -32.54 30.98 4.79
C GLY A 41 -33.05 31.77 3.57
N LEU A 42 -32.24 31.83 2.50
CA LEU A 42 -32.62 32.44 1.23
C LEU A 42 -33.76 31.67 0.54
N ALA A 43 -33.77 30.34 0.64
CA ALA A 43 -34.83 29.49 0.09
C ALA A 43 -36.03 29.30 1.04
N ALA A 44 -36.06 30.00 2.18
CA ALA A 44 -37.14 29.87 3.14
C ALA A 44 -38.44 30.51 2.62
N PRO A 45 -39.61 29.86 2.83
CA PRO A 45 -40.89 30.41 2.43
C PRO A 45 -41.14 31.77 3.09
N GLY A 46 -41.48 32.77 2.29
CA GLY A 46 -41.76 34.14 2.78
C GLY A 46 -40.57 35.10 2.76
N PHE A 47 -39.41 34.71 2.22
CA PHE A 47 -38.28 35.63 1.99
C PHE A 47 -38.57 36.57 0.80
N ARG A 48 -39.17 37.74 1.07
CA ARG A 48 -39.56 38.73 0.06
C ARG A 48 -38.42 39.72 -0.20
N VAL A 49 -37.50 39.38 -1.09
CA VAL A 49 -36.41 40.28 -1.52
C VAL A 49 -36.76 41.09 -2.77
N PHE A 50 -37.64 40.58 -3.62
CA PHE A 50 -38.02 41.22 -4.88
C PHE A 50 -39.53 41.45 -4.94
N GLU A 51 -39.94 42.67 -5.29
CA GLU A 51 -41.31 42.96 -5.72
C GLU A 51 -41.46 42.46 -7.18
N GLY A 52 -42.05 41.27 -7.37
CA GLY A 52 -42.26 40.66 -8.69
C GLY A 52 -42.66 39.18 -8.63
N ASP A 53 -43.02 38.61 -9.78
CA ASP A 53 -43.44 37.21 -9.93
C ASP A 53 -42.29 36.22 -9.66
N GLU A 54 -42.57 35.25 -8.77
CA GLU A 54 -41.85 33.98 -8.58
C GLU A 54 -40.34 34.00 -8.16
N PRO A 55 -39.83 34.92 -7.32
CA PRO A 55 -38.45 34.86 -6.82
C PRO A 55 -38.17 33.61 -5.95
N GLU A 56 -39.21 33.02 -5.35
CA GLU A 56 -39.10 31.85 -4.47
C GLU A 56 -38.63 30.60 -5.20
N ALA A 57 -39.18 30.32 -6.39
CA ALA A 57 -38.77 29.17 -7.21
C ALA A 57 -37.31 29.26 -7.67
N LEU A 58 -36.82 30.48 -7.96
CA LEU A 58 -35.42 30.70 -8.32
C LEU A 58 -34.48 30.44 -7.13
N LEU A 59 -34.84 30.94 -5.94
CA LEU A 59 -34.05 30.74 -4.72
C LEU A 59 -34.02 29.28 -4.28
N GLN A 60 -35.13 28.56 -4.45
CA GLN A 60 -35.20 27.12 -4.19
C GLN A 60 -34.30 26.32 -5.13
N ARG A 61 -34.31 26.62 -6.44
CA ARG A 61 -33.38 26.00 -7.42
C ARG A 61 -31.91 26.29 -7.10
N LEU A 62 -31.60 27.49 -6.59
CA LEU A 62 -30.25 27.85 -6.16
C LEU A 62 -29.81 26.99 -4.96
N PHE A 63 -30.69 26.80 -3.98
CA PHE A 63 -30.43 25.94 -2.82
C PHE A 63 -30.24 24.47 -3.20
N GLU A 64 -31.05 23.95 -4.12
CA GLU A 64 -30.88 22.59 -4.66
C GLU A 64 -29.51 22.43 -5.35
N ARG A 65 -29.12 23.38 -6.20
CA ARG A 65 -27.80 23.35 -6.87
C ARG A 65 -26.66 23.40 -5.85
N TYR A 66 -26.83 24.19 -4.79
CA TYR A 66 -25.86 24.28 -3.69
C TYR A 66 -25.73 22.95 -2.94
N GLU A 67 -26.85 22.30 -2.57
CA GLU A 67 -26.83 20.99 -1.89
C GLU A 67 -26.18 19.92 -2.78
N HIS A 68 -26.52 19.84 -4.06
CA HIS A 68 -25.87 18.94 -5.02
C HIS A 68 -24.35 19.16 -5.10
N THR A 69 -23.90 20.42 -5.05
CA THR A 69 -22.46 20.73 -5.04
C THR A 69 -21.81 20.26 -3.75
N LEU A 70 -22.48 20.42 -2.61
CA LEU A 70 -21.99 19.97 -1.30
C LEU A 70 -21.88 18.44 -1.22
N GLU A 71 -22.84 17.72 -1.82
CA GLU A 71 -22.79 16.26 -2.00
C GLU A 71 -21.63 15.83 -2.88
N ALA A 72 -21.45 16.46 -4.05
CA ALA A 72 -20.36 16.16 -4.97
C ALA A 72 -18.98 16.33 -4.31
N VAL A 73 -18.80 17.38 -3.52
CA VAL A 73 -17.58 17.61 -2.72
C VAL A 73 -17.39 16.51 -1.67
N GLY A 74 -18.48 16.04 -1.06
CA GLY A 74 -18.46 14.87 -0.19
C GLY A 74 -17.95 13.61 -0.89
N SER A 75 -18.49 13.32 -2.08
CA SER A 75 -18.08 12.17 -2.89
C SER A 75 -16.59 12.23 -3.28
N VAL A 76 -16.11 13.39 -3.74
CA VAL A 76 -14.67 13.58 -4.06
C VAL A 76 -13.79 13.31 -2.84
N ARG A 77 -14.22 13.71 -1.64
CA ARG A 77 -13.48 13.43 -0.41
C ARG A 77 -13.41 11.93 -0.11
N GLU A 78 -14.49 11.19 -0.29
CA GLU A 78 -14.51 9.74 -0.08
C GLU A 78 -13.59 9.02 -1.08
N LEU A 79 -13.62 9.43 -2.35
CA LEU A 79 -12.72 8.91 -3.39
C LEU A 79 -11.25 9.20 -3.06
N LEU A 80 -10.93 10.38 -2.53
CA LEU A 80 -9.58 10.73 -2.09
C LEU A 80 -9.12 9.89 -0.90
N LEU A 81 -10.01 9.60 0.06
CA LEU A 81 -9.69 8.72 1.19
C LEU A 81 -9.44 7.28 0.72
N GLY A 82 -10.29 6.75 -0.16
CA GLY A 82 -10.08 5.43 -0.76
C GLY A 82 -8.75 5.35 -1.52
N SER A 83 -8.40 6.38 -2.28
CA SER A 83 -7.13 6.45 -3.00
C SER A 83 -5.92 6.48 -2.05
N PHE A 84 -6.05 7.16 -0.92
CA PHE A 84 -5.01 7.21 0.11
C PHE A 84 -4.80 5.85 0.78
N ASP A 85 -5.89 5.15 1.13
CA ASP A 85 -5.82 3.81 1.73
C ASP A 85 -5.23 2.78 0.76
N LEU A 86 -5.57 2.86 -0.53
CA LEU A 86 -4.94 2.06 -1.58
C LEU A 86 -3.44 2.34 -1.69
N TYR A 87 -3.03 3.61 -1.65
CA TYR A 87 -1.62 4.00 -1.67
C TYR A 87 -0.85 3.46 -0.45
N MET A 88 -1.42 3.56 0.76
CA MET A 88 -0.84 2.99 1.98
C MET A 88 -0.70 1.46 1.89
N THR A 89 -1.74 0.79 1.37
CA THR A 89 -1.74 -0.67 1.18
C THR A 89 -0.65 -1.09 0.19
N SER A 90 -0.56 -0.40 -0.95
CA SER A 90 0.47 -0.67 -1.97
C SER A 90 1.89 -0.42 -1.45
N THR A 91 2.09 0.64 -0.68
CA THR A 91 3.39 0.93 -0.05
C THR A 91 3.77 -0.16 0.94
N SER A 92 2.84 -0.58 1.80
CA SER A 92 3.06 -1.67 2.78
C SER A 92 3.41 -3.00 2.09
N GLN A 93 2.74 -3.32 0.98
CA GLN A 93 3.06 -4.50 0.16
C GLN A 93 4.50 -4.47 -0.35
N ARG A 94 4.98 -3.32 -0.85
CA ARG A 94 6.38 -3.18 -1.32
C ARG A 94 7.41 -3.39 -0.22
N THR A 95 7.14 -2.87 0.98
CA THR A 95 8.02 -3.08 2.14
C THR A 95 8.09 -4.56 2.51
N ASN A 96 6.93 -5.24 2.47
CA ASN A 96 6.84 -6.65 2.75
C ASN A 96 7.60 -7.48 1.69
N ASP A 97 7.45 -7.14 0.40
CA ASP A 97 8.17 -7.79 -0.70
C ASP A 97 9.69 -7.59 -0.61
N THR A 98 10.16 -6.42 -0.16
CA THR A 98 11.60 -6.18 0.01
C THR A 98 12.17 -7.03 1.15
N MET A 99 11.49 -7.08 2.30
CA MET A 99 11.89 -7.96 3.41
C MET A 99 11.86 -9.42 2.99
N ARG A 100 10.85 -9.82 2.22
CA ARG A 100 10.72 -11.15 1.64
C ARG A 100 11.96 -11.58 0.87
N VAL A 101 12.43 -10.73 -0.04
CA VAL A 101 13.63 -11.01 -0.84
C VAL A 101 14.86 -11.13 0.06
N LEU A 102 15.04 -10.20 1.01
CA LEU A 102 16.17 -10.24 1.93
C LEU A 102 16.18 -11.52 2.78
N THR A 103 15.01 -11.96 3.27
CA THR A 103 14.87 -13.20 4.04
C THR A 103 15.20 -14.43 3.21
N VAL A 104 14.73 -14.54 1.97
CA VAL A 104 15.07 -15.68 1.09
C VAL A 104 16.58 -15.75 0.87
N VAL A 105 17.21 -14.62 0.53
CA VAL A 105 18.66 -14.55 0.32
C VAL A 105 19.41 -14.97 1.58
N THR A 106 19.01 -14.42 2.73
CA THR A 106 19.66 -14.69 4.02
C THR A 106 19.52 -16.16 4.45
N VAL A 107 18.31 -16.73 4.35
CA VAL A 107 18.07 -18.15 4.68
C VAL A 107 18.86 -19.06 3.74
N THR A 108 18.89 -18.75 2.45
CA THR A 108 19.66 -19.52 1.46
C THR A 108 21.16 -19.48 1.76
N LEU A 109 21.71 -18.28 2.03
CA LEU A 109 23.10 -18.13 2.43
C LEU A 109 23.42 -18.86 3.73
N GLY A 110 22.56 -18.75 4.74
CA GLY A 110 22.75 -19.42 6.03
C GLY A 110 22.80 -20.94 5.89
N ILE A 111 22.01 -21.49 4.98
CA ILE A 111 21.97 -22.92 4.68
C ILE A 111 23.23 -23.38 3.94
N VAL A 112 23.66 -22.64 2.92
CA VAL A 112 24.91 -22.92 2.20
C VAL A 112 26.10 -22.80 3.15
N ALA A 113 26.12 -21.79 4.02
CA ALA A 113 27.16 -21.60 5.03
C ALA A 113 27.16 -22.70 6.09
N ALA A 114 25.99 -23.19 6.52
CA ALA A 114 25.89 -24.29 7.46
C ALA A 114 26.43 -25.60 6.85
N VAL A 115 26.10 -25.89 5.59
CA VAL A 115 26.66 -27.03 4.86
C VAL A 115 28.18 -26.88 4.73
N ALA A 116 28.67 -25.72 4.30
CA ALA A 116 30.10 -25.45 4.19
C ALA A 116 30.83 -25.53 5.54
N GLY A 117 30.18 -25.09 6.63
CA GLY A 117 30.70 -25.17 7.99
C GLY A 117 30.76 -26.61 8.50
N VAL A 118 29.69 -27.39 8.35
CA VAL A 118 29.68 -28.82 8.71
C VAL A 118 30.72 -29.59 7.90
N LEU A 119 30.89 -29.28 6.62
CA LEU A 119 31.94 -29.89 5.81
C LEU A 119 33.33 -29.44 6.30
N GLY A 120 33.55 -28.14 6.49
CA GLY A 120 34.83 -27.56 6.91
C GLY A 120 35.33 -28.01 8.29
N VAL A 121 34.43 -28.28 9.25
CA VAL A 121 34.79 -28.60 10.64
C VAL A 121 34.99 -30.11 10.86
N ASN A 122 34.52 -30.96 9.95
CA ASN A 122 34.38 -32.40 10.19
C ASN A 122 35.24 -33.28 9.26
N PHE A 123 36.18 -32.70 8.50
CA PHE A 123 37.13 -33.46 7.69
C PHE A 123 38.11 -34.34 8.50
N GLN A 124 38.20 -34.17 9.82
CA GLN A 124 39.04 -35.00 10.69
C GLN A 124 38.29 -36.08 11.47
N GLY A 125 36.96 -35.98 11.60
CA GLY A 125 36.15 -36.86 12.46
C GLY A 125 35.08 -37.67 11.75
N VAL A 126 34.75 -37.37 10.49
CA VAL A 126 33.69 -38.10 9.77
C VAL A 126 34.31 -39.16 8.87
N ASP A 127 34.07 -40.42 9.22
CA ASP A 127 34.41 -41.64 8.46
C ASP A 127 33.73 -41.72 7.07
N VAL A 128 33.24 -40.61 6.50
CA VAL A 128 32.60 -40.54 5.16
C VAL A 128 33.56 -41.02 4.07
N PHE A 129 34.85 -40.73 4.21
CA PHE A 129 35.88 -41.19 3.28
C PHE A 129 36.39 -42.60 3.60
N ARG A 130 36.06 -43.17 4.77
CA ARG A 130 36.49 -44.51 5.18
C ARG A 130 35.56 -45.62 4.66
N LEU A 131 34.30 -45.28 4.31
CA LEU A 131 33.31 -46.22 3.75
C LEU A 131 33.28 -46.29 2.20
N GLY A 132 34.20 -45.64 1.49
CA GLY A 132 34.16 -45.59 0.03
C GLY A 132 32.89 -44.91 -0.50
N ASN A 133 32.42 -45.34 -1.67
CA ASN A 133 31.39 -44.67 -2.48
C ASN A 133 30.08 -44.28 -1.74
N ARG A 134 29.73 -44.94 -0.62
CA ARG A 134 28.50 -44.65 0.16
C ARG A 134 28.52 -43.31 0.89
N GLY A 135 29.65 -42.91 1.46
CA GLY A 135 29.72 -41.65 2.21
C GLY A 135 29.54 -40.42 1.29
N PHE A 136 30.05 -40.50 0.06
CA PHE A 136 29.83 -39.48 -0.96
C PHE A 136 28.34 -39.33 -1.32
N HIS A 137 27.61 -40.46 -1.44
CA HIS A 137 26.18 -40.44 -1.69
C HIS A 137 25.38 -39.87 -0.52
N ASP A 138 25.73 -40.20 0.72
CA ASP A 138 25.05 -39.66 1.91
C ASP A 138 25.21 -38.14 2.01
N MET A 139 26.41 -37.61 1.72
CA MET A 139 26.68 -36.18 1.63
C MET A 139 25.84 -35.48 0.54
N LEU A 140 25.76 -36.07 -0.66
CA LEU A 140 24.92 -35.54 -1.74
C LEU A 140 23.43 -35.54 -1.38
N ILE A 141 22.95 -36.59 -0.71
CA ILE A 141 21.56 -36.67 -0.23
C ILE A 141 21.30 -35.60 0.82
N THR A 142 22.23 -35.37 1.76
CA THR A 142 22.05 -34.34 2.78
C THR A 142 21.98 -32.94 2.17
N ILE A 143 22.88 -32.63 1.23
CA ILE A 143 22.86 -31.35 0.51
C ILE A 143 21.57 -31.19 -0.29
N GLY A 144 21.16 -32.24 -1.02
CA GLY A 144 19.93 -32.25 -1.81
C GLY A 144 18.67 -32.07 -0.97
N LEU A 145 18.60 -32.72 0.20
CA LEU A 145 17.51 -32.56 1.16
C LEU A 145 17.45 -31.13 1.70
N LEU A 146 18.60 -30.56 2.06
CA LEU A 146 18.69 -29.22 2.63
C LEU A 146 18.28 -28.14 1.61
N VAL A 147 18.75 -28.27 0.36
CA VAL A 147 18.30 -27.44 -0.77
C VAL A 147 16.79 -27.64 -1.05
N GLY A 148 16.32 -28.89 -1.00
CA GLY A 148 14.90 -29.24 -1.16
C GLY A 148 14.02 -28.58 -0.10
N VAL A 149 14.45 -28.55 1.17
CA VAL A 149 13.76 -27.88 2.27
C VAL A 149 13.71 -26.37 2.07
N VAL A 150 14.78 -25.73 1.58
CA VAL A 150 14.76 -24.29 1.24
C VAL A 150 13.75 -23.98 0.16
N LEU A 151 13.76 -24.75 -0.93
CA LEU A 151 12.84 -24.56 -2.04
C LEU A 151 11.39 -24.85 -1.62
N LEU A 152 11.18 -25.85 -0.75
CA LEU A 152 9.88 -26.16 -0.17
C LEU A 152 9.38 -25.04 0.73
N ILE A 153 10.20 -24.51 1.63
CA ILE A 153 9.84 -23.36 2.47
C ILE A 153 9.49 -22.17 1.58
N GLY A 154 10.32 -21.86 0.57
CA GLY A 154 10.04 -20.83 -0.41
C GLY A 154 8.69 -21.00 -1.12
N ARG A 155 8.35 -22.22 -1.56
CA ARG A 155 7.04 -22.53 -2.17
C ARG A 155 5.87 -22.48 -1.18
N TRP A 156 6.02 -23.07 0.00
CA TRP A 156 4.95 -23.19 1.01
C TRP A 156 4.51 -21.85 1.57
N LEU A 157 5.45 -20.92 1.66
CA LEU A 157 5.14 -19.57 2.12
C LEU A 157 4.31 -18.79 1.09
N LYS A 158 4.00 -19.37 -0.09
CA LYS A 158 3.48 -18.70 -1.31
C LYS A 158 4.44 -17.63 -1.83
N TRP A 159 5.74 -17.82 -1.52
CA TRP A 159 6.96 -17.15 -1.99
C TRP A 159 7.00 -16.60 -3.43
N LEU A 160 6.37 -17.39 -4.30
CA LEU A 160 6.39 -17.42 -5.77
C LEU A 160 4.94 -17.58 -6.23
#